data_AF-A0A1C1CBN4-F1
#
_entry.id   AF-A0A1C1CBN4-F1
#
_cell.length_a   1.000
_cell.length_b   1.000
_cell.length_c   1.000
_cell.angle_alpha   90.00
_cell.angle_beta   90.00
_cell.angle_gamma   90.00
#
_symmetry.space_group_name_H-M   'P 1'
#
loop_
_entity.id
_entity.type
_entity.pdbx_description
1 polymer ?
#
loop_
_entity_poly.entity_id
_entity_poly.type
_entity_poly.pdbx_seq_one_letter_code
_entity_poly.pdbx_strand_id
1 'polypeptide(L)'
;MGRQSHLARLALGRSPFDAPLQDENGDLILGPNVQHDTGRNYTQDFDSRGHPRNLRSEMSRRRLLRAQNEALYTVGVVVKKAKANRSRWQTMDDKQKFRLVVEENTAGAYLGLSESILQRLSTLWIQNIRRRVLTYKSYLELPVSHMISSDWHTVGAGAFLFAGILPATFARISQYVRLALLREDAGSSLPDRIFSRLRRSGVASTFRYARQDIPKLPLTR
;
A
#
# COMPACT_ATOMS: atom_id res chain seq x y z
N MET A 1 10.76 -47.78 28.07
CA MET A 1 9.98 -48.58 29.04
C MET A 1 8.46 -48.56 28.81
N GLY A 2 7.95 -48.25 27.60
CA GLY A 2 6.50 -48.17 27.35
C GLY A 2 5.76 -49.51 27.13
N ARG A 3 6.46 -50.65 27.00
CA ARG A 3 5.82 -51.94 26.65
C ARG A 3 4.96 -52.52 27.78
N GLN A 4 5.28 -52.25 29.04
CA GLN A 4 4.60 -52.89 30.17
C GLN A 4 3.16 -52.40 30.37
N SER A 5 2.86 -51.12 30.10
CA SER A 5 1.48 -50.63 30.14
C SER A 5 0.61 -51.29 29.06
N HIS A 6 1.17 -51.57 27.89
CA HIS A 6 0.49 -52.36 26.86
C HIS A 6 0.26 -53.81 27.29
N LEU A 7 1.25 -54.45 27.92
CA LEU A 7 1.09 -55.81 28.45
C LEU A 7 0.02 -55.87 29.56
N ALA A 8 -0.03 -54.88 30.46
CA ALA A 8 -1.03 -54.82 31.51
C ALA A 8 -2.46 -54.69 30.94
N ARG A 9 -2.66 -53.89 29.88
CA ARG A 9 -3.96 -53.81 29.19
C ARG A 9 -4.34 -55.12 28.52
N LEU A 10 -3.38 -55.77 27.86
CA LEU A 10 -3.59 -57.06 27.20
C LEU A 10 -3.95 -58.13 28.23
N ALA A 11 -3.29 -58.14 29.40
CA ALA A 11 -3.60 -59.03 30.51
C ALA A 11 -5.01 -58.81 31.09
N LEU A 12 -5.51 -57.56 31.07
CA LEU A 12 -6.87 -57.21 31.47
C LEU A 12 -7.92 -57.41 30.35
N GLY A 13 -7.53 -58.04 29.23
CA GLY A 13 -8.43 -58.29 28.10
C GLY A 13 -8.88 -57.05 27.33
N ARG A 14 -8.20 -55.90 27.51
CA ARG A 14 -8.58 -54.64 26.86
C ARG A 14 -7.76 -54.37 25.60
N SER A 15 -8.41 -53.67 24.67
CA SER A 15 -7.78 -53.21 23.42
C SER A 15 -6.63 -52.23 23.73
N PRO A 16 -5.48 -52.33 23.02
CA PRO A 16 -4.40 -51.35 23.11
C PRO A 16 -4.85 -49.93 22.77
N PHE A 17 -5.94 -49.78 22.02
CA PHE A 17 -6.50 -48.52 21.56
C PHE A 17 -7.59 -47.96 22.46
N ASP A 18 -7.96 -48.68 23.53
CA ASP A 18 -8.98 -48.22 24.47
C ASP A 18 -8.45 -47.07 25.33
N ALA A 19 -9.37 -46.19 25.76
CA ALA A 19 -9.02 -45.02 26.57
C ALA A 19 -8.45 -45.47 27.93
N PRO A 20 -7.46 -44.74 28.49
CA PRO A 20 -6.93 -45.05 29.81
C PRO A 20 -8.02 -44.92 30.88
N LEU A 21 -7.92 -45.75 31.91
CA LEU A 21 -8.81 -45.71 33.08
C LEU A 21 -8.70 -44.32 33.74
N GLN A 22 -9.83 -43.71 34.06
CA GLN A 22 -9.93 -42.50 34.87
C GLN A 22 -10.56 -42.87 36.22
N ASP A 23 -10.12 -42.25 37.30
CA ASP A 23 -10.75 -42.39 38.61
C ASP A 23 -12.05 -41.56 38.66
N GLU A 24 -12.77 -41.62 39.78
CA GLU A 24 -14.02 -40.86 39.98
C GLU A 24 -13.81 -39.33 39.92
N ASN A 25 -12.56 -38.86 40.08
CA ASN A 25 -12.18 -37.46 40.01
C ASN A 25 -11.76 -37.01 38.59
N GLY A 26 -11.72 -37.93 37.63
CA GLY A 26 -11.30 -37.69 36.24
C GLY A 26 -9.79 -37.73 36.02
N ASP A 27 -9.00 -38.10 37.04
CA ASP A 27 -7.55 -38.28 36.94
C ASP A 27 -7.23 -39.67 36.36
N LEU A 28 -6.19 -39.77 35.53
CA LEU A 28 -5.83 -41.07 34.96
C LEU A 28 -5.40 -42.03 36.07
N ILE A 29 -6.01 -43.23 36.13
CA ILE A 29 -5.53 -44.36 36.94
C ILE A 29 -4.24 -44.87 36.32
N LEU A 30 -3.20 -44.23 36.80
CA LEU A 30 -1.82 -44.43 36.49
C LEU A 30 -1.36 -45.67 37.26
N GLY A 31 -1.22 -46.80 36.56
CA GLY A 31 -0.78 -48.06 37.16
C GLY A 31 0.54 -47.91 37.94
N PRO A 32 0.92 -48.89 38.78
CA PRO A 32 1.96 -48.79 39.82
C PRO A 32 3.38 -48.42 39.34
N ASN A 33 3.58 -48.27 38.03
CA ASN A 33 4.85 -47.92 37.39
C ASN A 33 4.94 -46.46 36.96
N VAL A 34 4.07 -45.57 37.45
CA VAL A 34 4.28 -44.13 37.23
C VAL A 34 5.49 -43.69 38.01
N GLN A 35 6.51 -43.28 37.26
CA GLN A 35 7.73 -42.70 37.79
C GLN A 35 7.41 -41.37 38.50
N HIS A 36 6.90 -41.46 39.73
CA HIS A 36 6.88 -40.34 40.66
C HIS A 36 8.31 -39.94 41.04
N ASP A 37 9.24 -40.90 40.94
CA ASP A 37 10.64 -40.76 41.32
C ASP A 37 11.56 -40.62 40.09
N THR A 38 11.32 -39.59 39.28
CA THR A 38 12.41 -39.05 38.46
C THR A 38 12.92 -37.84 39.21
N GLY A 39 14.08 -37.95 39.88
CA GLY A 39 14.64 -37.05 40.91
C GLY A 39 14.86 -35.55 40.56
N ARG A 40 13.96 -34.92 39.81
CA ARG A 40 13.95 -33.51 39.41
C ARG A 40 12.54 -32.92 39.36
N ASN A 41 11.65 -33.25 40.31
CA ASN A 41 10.28 -32.74 40.39
C ASN A 41 9.54 -32.76 39.04
N TYR A 42 9.80 -33.80 38.24
CA TYR A 42 9.25 -33.93 36.90
C TYR A 42 8.02 -34.82 36.99
N THR A 43 6.85 -34.19 36.94
CA THR A 43 5.59 -34.91 36.75
C THR A 43 5.43 -35.23 35.27
N GLN A 44 5.29 -36.52 34.95
CA GLN A 44 5.09 -36.96 33.57
C GLN A 44 3.62 -36.78 33.18
N ASP A 45 3.32 -35.81 32.33
CA ASP A 45 1.97 -35.61 31.80
C ASP A 45 1.61 -36.67 30.75
N PHE A 46 0.35 -37.07 30.71
CA PHE A 46 -0.22 -37.99 29.71
C PHE A 46 -1.34 -37.32 28.92
N ASP A 47 -1.46 -37.67 27.64
CA ASP A 47 -2.60 -37.28 26.81
C ASP A 47 -3.84 -38.12 27.16
N SER A 48 -5.03 -37.70 26.69
CA SER A 48 -6.31 -38.41 26.80
C SER A 48 -6.28 -39.88 26.33
N ARG A 49 -5.27 -40.25 25.52
CA ARG A 49 -5.03 -41.63 25.03
C ARG A 49 -4.03 -42.43 25.88
N GLY A 50 -3.48 -41.83 26.94
CA GLY A 50 -2.46 -42.42 27.79
C GLY A 50 -1.06 -42.43 27.16
N HIS A 51 -0.80 -41.64 26.13
CA HIS A 51 0.56 -41.43 25.61
C HIS A 51 1.30 -40.40 26.47
N PRO A 52 2.58 -40.62 26.80
CA PRO A 52 3.36 -39.63 27.55
C PRO A 52 3.58 -38.38 26.70
N ARG A 53 3.21 -37.20 27.22
CA ARG A 53 3.34 -35.91 26.54
C ARG A 53 4.14 -34.92 27.37
N ASN A 54 5.44 -34.79 27.09
CA ASN A 54 6.28 -33.81 27.78
C ASN A 54 6.22 -32.44 27.09
N LEU A 55 5.42 -31.51 27.63
CA LEU A 55 5.27 -30.14 27.12
C LEU A 55 6.60 -29.37 27.05
N ARG A 56 7.49 -29.57 28.02
CA ARG A 56 8.80 -28.91 28.06
C ARG A 56 9.70 -29.37 26.91
N SER A 57 9.66 -30.66 26.59
CA SER A 57 10.41 -31.24 25.47
C SER A 57 9.86 -30.79 24.10
N GLU A 58 8.53 -30.65 23.97
CA GLU A 58 7.92 -30.12 22.75
C GLU A 58 8.28 -28.64 22.54
N MET A 59 8.30 -27.86 23.62
CA MET A 59 8.74 -26.47 23.57
C MET A 59 10.22 -26.34 23.21
N SER A 60 11.11 -27.18 23.76
CA SER A 60 12.53 -27.18 23.40
C SER A 60 12.74 -27.62 21.95
N ARG A 61 12.03 -28.65 21.48
CA ARG A 61 12.01 -29.09 20.08
C ARG A 61 11.57 -27.96 19.14
N ARG A 62 10.48 -27.26 19.45
CA ARG A 62 10.01 -26.09 18.67
C ARG A 62 11.04 -24.97 18.63
N ARG A 63 11.73 -24.70 19.75
CA ARG A 63 12.82 -23.70 19.81
C ARG A 63 14.01 -24.11 18.94
N LEU A 64 14.43 -25.38 19.00
CA LEU A 64 15.50 -25.91 18.16
C LEU A 64 15.17 -25.79 16.67
N LEU A 65 13.95 -26.18 16.28
CA LEU A 65 13.49 -26.04 14.89
C LEU A 65 13.47 -24.57 14.42
N ARG A 66 13.08 -23.64 15.30
CA ARG A 66 13.14 -22.20 14.99
C ARG A 66 14.58 -21.72 14.81
N ALA A 67 15.49 -22.11 15.70
CA ALA A 67 16.90 -21.76 15.61
C ALA A 67 17.58 -22.34 14.36
N GLN A 68 17.27 -23.59 14.00
CA GLN A 68 17.75 -24.21 12.76
C GLN A 68 17.21 -23.49 11.53
N ASN A 69 15.92 -23.15 11.49
CA ASN A 69 15.33 -22.39 10.39
C ASN A 69 15.92 -20.97 10.30
N GLU A 70 16.30 -20.37 11.42
CA GLU A 70 16.98 -19.08 11.45
C GLU A 70 18.41 -19.17 10.90
N ALA A 71 19.17 -20.20 11.26
CA ALA A 71 20.48 -20.48 10.67
C ALA A 71 20.41 -20.78 9.17
N LEU A 72 19.43 -21.56 8.71
CA LEU A 72 19.20 -21.79 7.28
C LEU A 72 18.79 -20.51 6.54
N TYR A 73 18.11 -19.59 7.23
CA TYR A 73 17.75 -18.28 6.69
C TYR A 73 18.95 -17.35 6.57
N THR A 74 19.91 -17.37 7.51
CA THR A 74 21.13 -16.54 7.41
C THR A 74 22.07 -17.03 6.30
N VAL A 75 22.17 -18.35 6.09
CA VAL A 75 22.93 -18.94 4.98
C VAL A 75 22.21 -18.75 3.63
N GLY A 76 20.94 -18.32 3.64
CA GLY A 76 20.16 -18.05 2.43
C GLY A 76 19.49 -19.28 1.81
N VAL A 77 19.50 -20.43 2.49
CA VAL A 77 18.85 -21.67 2.02
C VAL A 77 17.33 -21.58 2.14
N VAL A 78 16.81 -20.92 3.18
CA VAL A 78 15.38 -20.80 3.43
C VAL A 78 14.95 -19.35 3.42
N VAL A 79 13.97 -18.99 2.57
CA VAL A 79 13.31 -17.69 2.63
C VAL A 79 12.15 -17.77 3.62
N LYS A 80 12.07 -16.84 4.58
CA LYS A 80 10.91 -16.73 5.48
C LYS A 80 9.63 -16.70 4.62
N LYS A 81 8.62 -17.51 4.92
CA LYS A 81 7.33 -17.46 4.19
C LYS A 81 6.74 -16.05 4.09
N ALA A 82 6.95 -15.23 5.13
CA ALA A 82 6.58 -13.81 5.14
C ALA A 82 7.33 -12.95 4.10
N LYS A 83 8.55 -13.33 3.69
CA LYS A 83 9.27 -12.75 2.57
C LYS A 83 8.76 -13.27 1.22
N ALA A 84 8.41 -14.55 1.13
CA ALA A 84 7.87 -15.15 -0.11
C ALA A 84 6.51 -14.56 -0.49
N ASN A 85 5.66 -14.25 0.50
CA ASN A 85 4.36 -13.60 0.30
C ASN A 85 4.43 -12.06 0.24
N ARG A 86 5.63 -11.46 0.17
CA ARG A 86 5.71 -10.01 0.00
C ARG A 86 5.15 -9.62 -1.37
N SER A 87 4.29 -8.61 -1.39
CA SER A 87 3.90 -7.95 -2.63
C SER A 87 5.14 -7.52 -3.40
N ARG A 88 5.09 -7.51 -4.75
CA ARG A 88 6.17 -7.02 -5.62
C ARG A 88 6.74 -5.68 -5.14
N TRP A 89 5.89 -4.82 -4.58
CA TRP A 89 6.29 -3.53 -4.02
C TRP A 89 7.22 -3.61 -2.79
N GLN A 90 7.05 -4.63 -1.94
CA GLN A 90 7.86 -4.84 -0.73
C GLN A 90 9.18 -5.57 -0.99
N THR A 91 9.31 -6.25 -2.14
CA THR A 91 10.56 -6.89 -2.59
C THR A 91 11.43 -5.96 -3.42
N MET A 92 10.85 -4.90 -3.99
CA MET A 92 11.58 -3.88 -4.76
C MET A 92 12.53 -3.07 -3.88
N ASP A 93 13.69 -2.76 -4.45
CA ASP A 93 14.67 -1.85 -3.86
C ASP A 93 14.11 -0.42 -3.79
N ASP A 94 14.58 0.37 -2.83
CA ASP A 94 14.08 1.74 -2.64
C ASP A 94 14.35 2.64 -3.85
N LYS A 95 15.43 2.39 -4.60
CA LYS A 95 15.70 3.07 -5.88
C LYS A 95 14.68 2.70 -6.96
N GLN A 96 14.23 1.45 -6.98
CA GLN A 96 13.21 0.98 -7.93
C GLN A 96 11.84 1.59 -7.59
N LYS A 97 11.49 1.65 -6.30
CA LYS A 97 10.26 2.33 -5.85
C LYS A 97 10.26 3.80 -6.25
N PHE A 98 11.37 4.51 -6.03
CA PHE A 98 11.49 5.91 -6.41
C PHE A 98 11.32 6.10 -7.92
N ARG A 99 11.98 5.29 -8.75
CA ARG A 99 11.82 5.33 -10.22
C ARG A 99 10.38 5.10 -10.65
N LEU A 100 9.70 4.11 -10.07
CA LEU A 100 8.31 3.79 -10.38
C LEU A 100 7.37 4.95 -10.05
N VAL A 101 7.55 5.59 -8.89
CA VAL A 101 6.73 6.75 -8.48
C VAL A 101 6.96 7.95 -9.40
N VAL A 102 8.20 8.20 -9.82
CA VAL A 102 8.51 9.26 -10.78
C VAL A 102 7.87 8.96 -12.13
N GLU A 103 7.99 7.73 -12.62
CA GLU A 103 7.36 7.28 -13.88
C GLU A 103 5.83 7.44 -13.83
N GLU A 104 5.19 6.96 -12.76
CA GLU A 104 3.74 7.10 -12.55
C GLU A 104 3.31 8.57 -12.50
N ASN A 105 4.04 9.42 -11.78
CA ASN A 105 3.74 10.85 -11.72
C ASN A 105 3.90 11.53 -13.09
N THR A 106 4.92 11.16 -13.86
CA THR A 106 5.08 11.69 -15.23
C THR A 106 3.95 11.23 -16.14
N ALA A 107 3.56 9.96 -16.08
CA ALA A 107 2.43 9.42 -16.84
C ALA A 107 1.11 10.11 -16.44
N GLY A 108 0.89 10.32 -15.15
CA GLY A 108 -0.26 11.07 -14.63
C GLY A 108 -0.28 12.52 -15.13
N ALA A 109 0.87 13.19 -15.16
CA ALA A 109 0.99 14.54 -15.72
C ALA A 109 0.64 14.58 -17.22
N TYR A 110 1.15 13.62 -18.01
CA TYR A 110 0.82 13.52 -19.44
C TYR A 110 -0.67 13.24 -19.67
N LEU A 111 -1.26 12.33 -18.88
CA LEU A 111 -2.70 12.05 -18.95
C LEU A 111 -3.53 13.29 -18.61
N GLY A 112 -3.21 14.00 -17.53
CA GLY A 112 -3.91 15.23 -17.17
C GLY A 112 -3.79 16.36 -18.21
N LEU A 113 -2.64 16.47 -18.88
CA LEU A 113 -2.46 17.38 -20.02
C LEU A 113 -3.33 16.95 -21.21
N SER A 114 -3.35 15.66 -21.54
CA SER A 114 -4.14 15.14 -22.66
C SER A 114 -5.65 15.34 -22.44
N GLU A 115 -6.14 15.09 -21.22
CA GLU A 115 -7.52 15.34 -20.82
C GLU A 115 -7.87 16.82 -20.95
N SER A 116 -6.99 17.69 -20.46
CA SER A 116 -7.16 19.15 -20.57
C SER A 116 -7.22 19.62 -22.02
N ILE A 117 -6.40 19.05 -22.91
CA ILE A 117 -6.41 19.38 -24.35
C ILE A 117 -7.69 18.85 -25.00
N LEU A 118 -8.12 17.63 -24.68
CA LEU A 118 -9.32 17.02 -25.25
C LEU A 118 -10.59 17.78 -24.83
N GLN A 119 -10.72 18.13 -23.55
CA GLN A 119 -11.81 18.96 -23.04
C GLN A 119 -11.83 20.35 -23.69
N ARG A 120 -10.66 20.90 -24.01
CA ARG A 120 -10.56 22.18 -24.72
C ARG A 120 -10.99 22.04 -26.16
N LEU A 121 -10.48 21.05 -26.88
CA LEU A 121 -10.88 20.79 -28.26
C LEU A 121 -12.39 20.62 -28.36
N SER A 122 -13.01 19.83 -27.47
CA SER A 122 -14.46 19.59 -27.46
C SER A 122 -15.29 20.85 -27.19
N THR A 123 -14.78 21.80 -26.40
CA THR A 123 -15.51 23.03 -26.08
C THR A 123 -15.23 24.17 -27.06
N LEU A 124 -14.06 24.19 -27.69
CA LEU A 124 -13.64 25.25 -28.61
C LEU A 124 -14.52 25.31 -29.87
N TRP A 125 -14.80 24.18 -30.51
CA TRP A 125 -15.63 24.15 -31.73
C TRP A 125 -17.07 24.61 -31.44
N ILE A 126 -17.63 24.19 -30.30
CA ILE A 126 -18.97 24.62 -29.85
C ILE A 126 -19.01 26.14 -29.63
N GLN A 127 -17.99 26.69 -28.96
CA GLN A 127 -17.89 28.13 -28.74
C GLN A 127 -17.73 28.90 -30.06
N ASN A 128 -16.98 28.35 -31.02
CA ASN A 128 -16.82 28.96 -32.35
C ASN A 128 -18.13 28.98 -33.14
N ILE A 129 -18.86 27.86 -33.20
CA ILE A 129 -20.19 27.81 -33.84
C ILE A 129 -21.13 28.82 -33.18
N ARG A 130 -21.20 28.84 -31.85
CA ARG A 130 -22.05 29.79 -31.11
C ARG A 130 -21.72 31.25 -31.45
N ARG A 131 -20.44 31.61 -31.52
CA ARG A 131 -20.00 32.97 -31.88
C ARG A 131 -20.36 33.31 -33.33
N ARG A 132 -20.20 32.39 -34.28
CA ARG A 132 -20.58 32.58 -35.69
C ARG A 132 -22.08 32.82 -35.84
N VAL A 133 -22.90 31.99 -35.19
CA VAL A 133 -24.37 32.14 -35.18
C VAL A 133 -24.78 33.50 -34.63
N LEU A 134 -24.14 33.97 -33.54
CA LEU A 134 -24.46 35.26 -32.92
C LEU A 134 -23.96 36.47 -33.72
N THR A 135 -22.89 36.32 -34.50
CA THR A 135 -22.26 37.45 -35.22
C THR A 135 -22.87 37.67 -36.60
N TYR A 136 -23.19 36.58 -37.32
CA TYR A 136 -23.64 36.67 -38.71
C TYR A 136 -25.15 36.40 -38.82
N LYS A 137 -25.91 37.44 -39.19
CA LYS A 137 -27.37 37.39 -39.38
C LYS A 137 -27.82 36.34 -40.41
N SER A 138 -26.97 36.03 -41.40
CA SER A 138 -27.25 35.08 -42.48
C SER A 138 -27.54 33.64 -42.01
N TYR A 139 -27.18 33.29 -40.77
CA TYR A 139 -27.34 31.92 -40.27
C TYR A 139 -28.68 31.65 -39.57
N LEU A 140 -29.52 32.67 -39.36
CA LEU A 140 -30.79 32.50 -38.64
C LEU A 140 -31.85 31.68 -39.42
N GLU A 141 -31.73 31.62 -40.75
CA GLU A 141 -32.70 30.97 -41.62
C GLU A 141 -32.35 29.50 -41.93
N LEU A 142 -31.12 29.05 -41.63
CA LEU A 142 -30.66 27.71 -41.96
C LEU A 142 -30.60 26.78 -40.74
N PRO A 143 -30.97 25.50 -40.90
CA PRO A 143 -30.74 24.50 -39.86
C PRO A 143 -29.23 24.31 -39.59
N VAL A 144 -28.88 24.12 -38.31
CA VAL A 144 -27.48 24.06 -37.84
C VAL A 144 -26.64 22.99 -38.56
N SER A 145 -27.23 21.88 -38.98
CA SER A 145 -26.54 20.82 -39.73
C SER A 145 -26.05 21.27 -41.11
N HIS A 146 -26.86 22.06 -41.83
CA HIS A 146 -26.49 22.62 -43.13
C HIS A 146 -25.42 23.71 -42.98
N MET A 147 -25.45 24.46 -41.88
CA MET A 147 -24.41 25.44 -41.56
C MET A 147 -23.05 24.77 -41.36
N ILE A 148 -22.99 23.69 -40.59
CA ILE A 148 -21.74 22.96 -40.33
C ILE A 148 -21.20 22.36 -41.63
N SER A 149 -22.06 21.77 -42.45
CA SER A 149 -21.65 21.13 -43.72
C SER A 149 -21.11 22.16 -44.71
N SER A 150 -21.79 23.29 -44.87
CA SER A 150 -21.34 24.37 -45.77
C SER A 150 -20.05 25.04 -45.30
N ASP A 151 -19.92 25.32 -44.00
CA ASP A 151 -18.67 25.84 -43.40
C ASP A 151 -17.50 24.85 -43.58
N TRP A 152 -17.76 23.54 -43.44
CA TRP A 152 -16.75 22.51 -43.60
C TRP A 152 -16.20 22.46 -45.03
N HIS A 153 -17.07 22.60 -46.04
CA HIS A 153 -16.67 22.61 -47.44
C HIS A 153 -15.97 23.90 -47.87
N THR A 154 -16.32 25.04 -47.27
CA THR A 154 -15.79 26.36 -47.68
C THR A 154 -14.46 26.71 -47.02
N VAL A 155 -14.33 26.46 -45.71
CA VAL A 155 -13.17 26.87 -44.92
C VAL A 155 -12.23 25.68 -44.65
N GLY A 156 -12.74 24.46 -44.74
CA GLY A 156 -11.99 23.24 -44.45
C GLY A 156 -11.96 22.89 -42.96
N ALA A 157 -11.80 21.59 -42.68
CA ALA A 157 -11.81 20.99 -41.34
C ALA A 157 -10.88 21.69 -40.34
N GLY A 158 -9.65 21.96 -40.78
CA GLY A 158 -8.62 22.59 -39.95
C GLY A 158 -9.02 24.00 -39.56
N ALA A 159 -9.27 24.88 -40.54
CA ALA A 159 -9.62 26.26 -40.22
C ALA A 159 -10.97 26.34 -39.48
N PHE A 160 -11.92 25.42 -39.67
CA PHE A 160 -13.14 25.37 -38.86
C PHE A 160 -12.86 25.17 -37.36
N LEU A 161 -11.99 24.20 -37.02
CA LEU A 161 -11.64 23.91 -35.63
C LEU A 161 -10.67 24.96 -35.05
N PHE A 162 -9.71 25.45 -35.86
CA PHE A 162 -8.62 26.32 -35.43
C PHE A 162 -8.94 27.83 -35.49
N ALA A 163 -9.98 28.28 -36.21
CA ALA A 163 -10.28 29.72 -36.43
C ALA A 163 -10.54 30.54 -35.17
N GLY A 164 -10.74 29.92 -34.00
CA GLY A 164 -10.94 30.62 -32.73
C GLY A 164 -9.81 30.49 -31.72
N ILE A 165 -8.74 29.77 -32.05
CA ILE A 165 -7.70 29.47 -31.04
C ILE A 165 -6.96 30.74 -30.63
N LEU A 166 -6.57 31.60 -31.57
CA LEU A 166 -5.82 32.81 -31.25
C LEU A 166 -6.60 33.74 -30.29
N PRO A 167 -7.86 34.16 -30.58
CA PRO A 167 -8.60 35.00 -29.61
C PRO A 167 -8.85 34.30 -28.28
N ALA A 168 -9.07 32.98 -28.29
CA ALA A 168 -9.30 32.21 -27.06
C ALA A 168 -8.04 32.08 -26.20
N THR A 169 -6.86 31.93 -26.81
CA THR A 169 -5.58 31.91 -26.07
C THR A 169 -5.28 33.28 -25.52
N PHE A 170 -5.47 34.36 -26.29
CA PHE A 170 -5.28 35.73 -25.81
C PHE A 170 -6.20 36.07 -24.63
N ALA A 171 -7.51 35.76 -24.73
CA ALA A 171 -8.46 36.01 -23.64
C ALA A 171 -8.15 35.21 -22.38
N ARG A 172 -7.57 34.01 -22.51
CA ARG A 172 -7.11 33.22 -21.36
C ARG A 172 -5.83 33.75 -20.77
N ILE A 173 -4.84 34.11 -21.60
CA ILE A 173 -3.59 34.71 -21.13
C ILE A 173 -3.91 35.98 -20.35
N SER A 174 -4.82 36.83 -20.85
CA SER A 174 -5.26 38.02 -20.11
C SER A 174 -5.98 37.67 -18.80
N GLN A 175 -6.81 36.62 -18.77
CA GLN A 175 -7.46 36.15 -17.54
C GLN A 175 -6.45 35.56 -16.53
N TYR A 176 -5.46 34.79 -16.98
CA TYR A 176 -4.39 34.25 -16.13
C TYR A 176 -3.52 35.36 -15.56
N VAL A 177 -3.14 36.35 -16.37
CA VAL A 177 -2.40 37.53 -15.92
C VAL A 177 -3.23 38.30 -14.89
N ARG A 178 -4.52 38.52 -15.14
CA ARG A 178 -5.43 39.17 -14.19
C ARG A 178 -5.51 38.42 -12.85
N LEU A 179 -5.62 37.09 -12.89
CA LEU A 179 -5.66 36.27 -11.69
C LEU A 179 -4.31 36.23 -10.95
N ALA A 180 -3.19 36.23 -11.68
CA ALA A 180 -1.85 36.29 -11.11
C ALA A 180 -1.62 37.61 -10.37
N LEU A 181 -1.98 38.74 -11.00
CA LEU A 181 -1.92 40.07 -10.40
C LEU A 181 -2.81 40.16 -9.15
N LEU A 182 -4.07 39.73 -9.24
CA LEU A 182 -4.98 39.73 -8.08
C LEU A 182 -4.49 38.83 -6.93
N ARG A 183 -3.79 37.73 -7.24
CA ARG A 183 -3.21 36.86 -6.21
C ARG A 183 -1.98 37.48 -5.55
N GLU A 184 -1.20 38.23 -6.31
CA GLU A 184 -0.07 39.00 -5.79
C GLU A 184 -0.56 40.14 -4.87
N ASP A 185 -1.62 40.83 -5.27
CA ASP A 185 -2.31 41.84 -4.43
C ASP A 185 -2.96 41.22 -3.18
N ALA A 186 -3.51 40.00 -3.27
CA ALA A 186 -4.01 39.29 -2.09
C ALA A 186 -2.89 38.83 -1.13
N GLY A 187 -1.66 38.68 -1.62
CA GLY A 187 -0.49 38.37 -0.80
C GLY A 187 0.01 39.54 0.05
N SER A 188 -0.26 40.79 -0.37
CA SER A 188 0.21 41.99 0.35
C SER A 188 -0.70 42.44 1.50
N SER A 189 -1.96 41.98 1.53
CA SER A 189 -2.97 42.45 2.50
C SER A 189 -3.40 41.42 3.56
N LEU A 190 -2.69 40.30 3.70
CA LEU A 190 -2.98 39.29 4.74
C LEU A 190 -1.74 38.79 5.52
N PRO A 191 -0.91 39.65 6.14
CA PRO A 191 0.27 39.15 6.86
C PRO A 191 -0.03 38.43 8.19
N ASP A 192 -1.13 38.71 8.89
CA ASP A 192 -1.22 38.30 10.32
C ASP A 192 -2.03 37.04 10.65
N ARG A 193 -2.75 36.41 9.71
CA ARG A 193 -3.57 35.23 10.04
C ARG A 193 -2.98 33.87 9.66
N ILE A 194 -2.00 33.80 8.77
CA ILE A 194 -1.46 32.50 8.32
C ILE A 194 -0.32 32.01 9.23
N PHE A 195 0.54 32.92 9.73
CA PHE A 195 1.63 32.54 10.63
C PHE A 195 1.15 31.92 11.95
N SER A 196 -0.01 32.33 12.47
CA SER A 196 -0.58 31.71 13.68
C SER A 196 -1.16 30.31 13.45
N ARG A 197 -1.61 29.98 12.23
CA ARG A 197 -2.07 28.62 11.90
C ARG A 197 -0.91 27.67 11.59
N LEU A 198 0.18 28.15 10.98
CA LEU A 198 1.33 27.30 10.69
C LEU A 198 2.12 26.91 11.94
N ARG A 199 2.05 27.72 13.01
CA ARG A 199 2.60 27.35 14.34
C ARG A 199 1.82 26.22 15.02
N ARG A 200 0.57 25.94 14.60
CA ARG A 200 -0.29 24.89 15.19
C ARG A 200 -0.31 23.59 14.41
N SER A 201 0.06 23.59 13.12
CA SER A 201 0.24 22.36 12.34
C SER A 201 1.70 21.90 12.47
N GLY A 202 1.93 20.84 13.24
CA GLY A 202 3.25 20.35 13.64
C GLY A 202 4.14 19.79 12.52
N VAL A 203 4.58 20.64 11.60
CA VAL A 203 5.57 20.30 10.56
C VAL A 203 7.00 20.68 11.00
N ALA A 204 7.17 21.28 12.18
CA ALA A 204 8.49 21.61 12.75
C ALA A 204 9.27 20.40 13.31
N SER A 205 8.76 19.17 13.19
CA SER A 205 9.45 17.97 13.69
C SER A 205 10.30 17.24 12.65
N THR A 206 10.13 17.48 11.34
CA THR A 206 10.87 16.71 10.33
C THR A 206 12.27 17.27 10.03
N PHE A 207 12.50 18.58 10.24
CA PHE A 207 13.83 19.17 10.03
C PHE A 207 14.83 18.94 11.18
N ARG A 208 14.41 18.32 12.30
CA ARG A 208 15.32 18.05 13.42
C ARG A 208 16.18 16.81 13.24
N TYR A 209 15.78 15.85 12.39
CA TYR A 209 16.58 14.65 12.13
C TYR A 209 17.74 14.89 11.15
N ALA A 210 17.65 15.90 10.27
CA ALA A 210 18.71 16.17 9.29
C ALA A 210 19.94 16.88 9.88
N ARG A 211 19.91 17.33 11.14
CA ARG A 211 21.02 18.09 11.76
C ARG A 211 21.98 17.25 12.60
N GLN A 212 21.68 15.98 12.88
CA GLN A 212 22.49 15.19 13.82
C GLN A 212 23.53 14.28 13.17
N ASP A 213 23.46 14.04 11.86
CA ASP A 213 24.39 13.11 11.17
C ASP A 213 25.34 13.81 10.19
N ILE A 214 25.94 14.94 10.60
CA ILE A 214 27.17 15.43 9.96
C ILE A 214 28.34 15.08 10.88
N PRO A 215 29.03 13.94 10.67
CA PRO A 215 30.25 13.62 11.39
C PRO A 215 31.33 14.66 11.05
N LYS A 216 31.86 15.30 12.09
CA LYS A 216 33.01 16.19 12.00
C LYS A 216 34.22 15.39 11.54
N LEU A 217 34.67 15.61 10.30
CA LEU A 217 35.96 15.13 9.83
C LEU A 217 37.09 15.81 10.65
N PRO A 218 38.06 15.06 11.18
CA PRO A 218 39.18 15.62 11.93
C PRO A 218 40.11 16.40 11.01
N LEU A 219 40.34 17.66 11.36
CA LEU A 219 41.37 18.53 10.78
C LEU A 219 42.76 17.94 11.12
N THR A 220 43.39 17.32 10.13
CA THR A 220 44.84 17.07 10.10
C THR A 220 45.57 18.42 10.12
N ARG A 221 46.45 18.56 11.10
CA ARG A 221 47.43 19.65 11.21
C ARG A 221 48.73 19.24 10.53
#